data_AF-A0A6I1WLM5-F1
#
_entry.id   AF-A0A6I1WLM5-F1
#
_cell.length_a   1.000
_cell.length_b   1.000
_cell.length_c   1.000
_cell.angle_alpha   90.00
_cell.angle_beta   90.00
_cell.angle_gamma   90.00
#
_symmetry.space_group_name_H-M   'P 1'
#
loop_
_entity.id
_entity.type
_entity.pdbx_description
1 polymer ?
#
loop_
_entity_poly.entity_id
_entity_poly.type
_entity_poly.pdbx_seq_one_letter_code
_entity_poly.pdbx_strand_id
1 'polypeptide(L)'
;YINADPLAGTAENPGIGGPTGQRIITRASVIDLWQAARKALEAKGAEVIEVDFPLVSNCEGDRPGAPTVFTRGLVSKEFMHDELWELSAWAFDDFLRANGDPKLNRLADVDGPQIFPHDPGTLPNREDDLAAGMDEYVRMAQRGITPWDQIASLPDGLRGLEQTRKIDLEQWMDDLGLDAVLFPTVADVGPADADVNPASADIAWSNGVWVANGNLAIRHLGVPTVTVPMGVMADIGMPVGLTFAGRAYDDSALLSIASAFEALGSKRQIPPRTPPLNTAL
;
A
#
# COMPACT_ATOMS: atom_id res chain seq x y z
N TYR A 1 6.25 8.89 -8.25
CA TYR A 1 6.79 7.52 -8.50
C TYR A 1 7.72 7.40 -9.70
N ILE A 2 7.91 8.45 -10.52
CA ILE A 2 8.76 8.37 -11.73
C ILE A 2 9.96 9.33 -11.66
N ASN A 3 10.34 9.73 -10.45
CA ASN A 3 11.40 10.70 -10.12
C ASN A 3 11.22 12.13 -10.69
N ALA A 4 10.04 12.47 -11.21
CA ALA A 4 9.76 13.75 -11.85
C ALA A 4 9.27 14.87 -10.90
N ASP A 5 8.74 14.52 -9.72
CA ASP A 5 8.16 15.49 -8.78
C ASP A 5 9.25 16.15 -7.92
N PRO A 6 9.50 17.47 -8.05
CA PRO A 6 10.49 18.20 -7.27
C PRO A 6 10.00 18.60 -5.87
N LEU A 7 8.68 18.53 -5.61
CA LEU A 7 8.07 18.93 -4.33
C LEU A 7 7.90 17.75 -3.38
N ALA A 8 7.91 16.51 -3.88
CA ALA A 8 7.80 15.32 -3.05
C ALA A 8 8.89 15.27 -1.96
N GLY A 9 8.48 15.16 -0.70
CA GLY A 9 9.36 15.11 0.46
C GLY A 9 9.96 16.44 0.89
N THR A 10 9.39 17.57 0.47
CA THR A 10 9.90 18.92 0.80
C THR A 10 9.17 19.60 1.95
N ALA A 11 8.16 18.97 2.55
CA ALA A 11 7.56 19.47 3.78
C ALA A 11 8.59 19.53 4.93
N GLU A 12 8.36 20.40 5.92
CA GLU A 12 9.24 20.54 7.09
C GLU A 12 9.25 19.26 7.95
N ASN A 13 8.07 18.63 8.11
CA ASN A 13 7.87 17.38 8.82
C ASN A 13 6.97 16.46 7.98
N PRO A 14 7.50 15.82 6.92
CA PRO A 14 6.71 15.00 6.02
C PRO A 14 6.33 13.68 6.70
N GLY A 15 5.17 13.14 6.31
CA GLY A 15 4.76 11.79 6.66
C GLY A 15 3.85 11.69 7.87
N ILE A 16 3.40 10.46 8.10
CA ILE A 16 2.51 10.04 9.18
C ILE A 16 3.07 8.83 9.95
N GLY A 17 4.36 8.57 9.79
CA GLY A 17 5.10 7.47 10.41
C GLY A 17 5.98 6.72 9.40
N GLY A 18 7.07 6.13 9.89
CA GLY A 18 8.07 5.47 9.04
C GLY A 18 8.60 6.37 7.91
N PRO A 19 8.84 5.84 6.69
CA PRO A 19 9.33 6.62 5.56
C PRO A 19 8.21 7.34 4.76
N THR A 20 6.96 7.36 5.22
CA THR A 20 5.87 8.04 4.50
C THR A 20 6.17 9.52 4.31
N GLY A 21 5.63 10.12 3.25
CA GLY A 21 5.84 11.53 2.88
C GLY A 21 7.25 11.86 2.37
N GLN A 22 8.24 10.98 2.56
CA GLN A 22 9.61 11.19 2.07
C GLN A 22 9.69 10.99 0.55
N ARG A 23 10.68 11.63 -0.08
CA ARG A 23 10.91 11.50 -1.51
C ARG A 23 11.25 10.06 -1.90
N ILE A 24 10.48 9.50 -2.83
CA ILE A 24 10.72 8.17 -3.41
C ILE A 24 11.83 8.26 -4.46
N ILE A 25 12.83 7.39 -4.35
CA ILE A 25 13.90 7.24 -5.33
C ILE A 25 13.66 5.95 -6.12
N THR A 26 13.08 6.07 -7.30
CA THR A 26 12.79 4.92 -8.17
C THR A 26 14.04 4.46 -8.91
N ARG A 27 14.32 3.16 -8.87
CA ARG A 27 15.48 2.53 -9.49
C ARG A 27 15.53 2.84 -10.99
N ALA A 28 16.72 3.09 -11.52
CA ALA A 28 16.92 3.40 -12.94
C ALA A 28 16.33 2.35 -13.89
N SER A 29 16.53 1.05 -13.61
CA SER A 29 15.97 -0.02 -14.45
C SER A 29 14.44 -0.16 -14.34
N VAL A 30 13.82 0.31 -13.26
CA VAL A 30 12.35 0.46 -13.16
C VAL A 30 11.89 1.64 -14.03
N ILE A 31 12.62 2.76 -14.01
CA ILE A 31 12.35 3.92 -14.87
C ILE A 31 12.46 3.55 -16.36
N ASP A 32 13.47 2.78 -16.76
CA ASP A 32 13.62 2.33 -18.14
C ASP A 32 12.41 1.50 -18.60
N LEU A 33 11.91 0.61 -17.74
CA LEU A 33 10.69 -0.17 -17.99
C LEU A 33 9.44 0.71 -18.06
N TRP A 34 9.32 1.70 -17.17
CA TRP A 34 8.24 2.69 -17.21
C TRP A 34 8.24 3.48 -18.54
N GLN A 35 9.40 3.96 -18.98
CA GLN A 35 9.51 4.69 -20.25
C GLN A 35 9.14 3.81 -21.45
N ALA A 36 9.48 2.52 -21.41
CA ALA A 36 9.05 1.56 -22.44
C ALA A 36 7.53 1.30 -22.39
N ALA A 37 6.94 1.20 -21.19
CA ALA A 37 5.50 1.04 -21.01
C ALA A 37 4.72 2.27 -21.53
N ARG A 38 5.16 3.48 -21.19
CA ARG A 38 4.62 4.75 -21.71
C ARG A 38 4.60 4.77 -23.23
N LYS A 39 5.75 4.50 -23.87
CA LYS A 39 5.85 4.46 -25.34
C LYS A 39 4.91 3.43 -25.97
N ALA A 40 4.71 2.28 -25.32
CA ALA A 40 3.81 1.25 -25.82
C ALA A 40 2.34 1.69 -25.78
N LEU A 41 1.92 2.38 -24.70
CA LEU A 41 0.60 2.97 -24.57
C LEU A 41 0.37 4.08 -25.63
N GLU A 42 1.31 5.02 -25.74
CA GLU A 42 1.25 6.13 -26.71
C GLU A 42 1.21 5.63 -28.16
N ALA A 43 1.96 4.58 -28.49
CA ALA A 43 1.92 3.95 -29.81
C ALA A 43 0.56 3.32 -30.17
N LYS A 44 -0.33 3.14 -29.18
CA LYS A 44 -1.72 2.68 -29.36
C LYS A 44 -2.75 3.79 -29.25
N GLY A 45 -2.30 5.04 -29.21
CA GLY A 45 -3.16 6.22 -29.20
C GLY A 45 -3.66 6.63 -27.82
N ALA A 46 -3.16 6.01 -26.74
CA ALA A 46 -3.39 6.53 -25.41
C ALA A 46 -2.55 7.80 -25.17
N GLU A 47 -3.09 8.74 -24.39
CA GLU A 47 -2.34 9.90 -23.91
C GLU A 47 -1.83 9.62 -22.50
N VAL A 48 -0.53 9.79 -22.26
CA VAL A 48 0.08 9.62 -20.92
C VAL A 48 0.58 10.97 -20.45
N ILE A 49 -0.12 11.54 -19.48
CA ILE A 49 0.22 12.82 -18.86
C ILE A 49 0.86 12.63 -17.48
N GLU A 50 1.86 13.45 -17.18
CA GLU A 50 2.47 13.50 -15.85
C GLU A 50 1.66 14.45 -14.98
N VAL A 51 1.27 13.96 -13.80
CA VAL A 51 0.35 14.66 -12.89
C VAL A 51 0.81 14.51 -11.44
N ASP A 52 0.31 15.39 -10.58
CA ASP A 52 0.35 15.19 -9.12
C ASP A 52 -0.53 14.00 -8.70
N PHE A 53 -0.44 13.58 -7.44
CA PHE A 53 -1.34 12.55 -6.91
C PHE A 53 -1.88 12.92 -5.51
N PRO A 54 -2.92 13.78 -5.46
CA PRO A 54 -3.40 14.37 -4.21
C PRO A 54 -3.87 13.31 -3.19
N LEU A 55 -4.38 12.17 -3.64
CA LEU A 55 -4.77 11.05 -2.78
C LEU A 55 -3.66 10.61 -1.80
N VAL A 56 -2.39 10.68 -2.22
CA VAL A 56 -1.25 10.31 -1.39
C VAL A 56 -0.67 11.55 -0.69
N SER A 57 -0.45 12.64 -1.43
CA SER A 57 0.13 13.86 -0.86
C SER A 57 -0.70 14.44 0.29
N ASN A 58 -2.03 14.38 0.22
CA ASN A 58 -2.93 14.88 1.27
C ASN A 58 -3.18 13.87 2.40
N CYS A 59 -2.76 12.61 2.22
CA CYS A 59 -2.74 11.62 3.27
C CYS A 59 -1.48 11.77 4.14
N GLU A 60 -0.34 12.02 3.49
CA GLU A 60 0.98 11.97 4.12
C GLU A 60 1.62 13.35 4.38
N GLY A 61 1.09 14.44 3.82
CA GLY A 61 1.67 15.78 3.98
C GLY A 61 3.09 15.89 3.44
N ASP A 62 3.31 15.41 2.21
CA ASP A 62 4.65 15.26 1.61
C ASP A 62 5.30 16.57 1.14
N ARG A 63 4.54 17.68 1.04
CA ARG A 63 4.97 18.97 0.49
C ARG A 63 4.36 20.15 1.24
N PRO A 64 4.95 21.36 1.14
CA PRO A 64 4.41 22.55 1.79
C PRO A 64 2.94 22.81 1.45
N GLY A 65 2.11 22.93 2.48
CA GLY A 65 0.67 23.18 2.34
C GLY A 65 -0.21 21.94 2.20
N ALA A 66 0.35 20.75 1.94
CA ALA A 66 -0.42 19.52 1.93
C ALA A 66 -0.79 19.09 3.37
N PRO A 67 -2.06 18.74 3.65
CA PRO A 67 -2.46 18.21 4.94
C PRO A 67 -2.01 16.74 5.09
N THR A 68 -2.28 16.17 6.25
CA THR A 68 -2.21 14.72 6.50
C THR A 68 -3.60 14.20 6.85
N VAL A 69 -3.79 12.88 6.83
CA VAL A 69 -5.03 12.24 7.31
C VAL A 69 -5.39 12.68 8.75
N PHE A 70 -4.38 12.99 9.58
CA PHE A 70 -4.54 13.42 10.97
C PHE A 70 -4.83 14.93 11.15
N THR A 71 -4.56 15.76 10.14
CA THR A 71 -4.70 17.23 10.24
C THR A 71 -5.82 17.78 9.37
N ARG A 72 -6.29 17.01 8.37
CA ARG A 72 -7.28 17.46 7.40
C ARG A 72 -8.71 17.61 7.95
N GLY A 73 -9.06 16.82 8.96
CA GLY A 73 -10.37 16.88 9.63
C GLY A 73 -11.53 16.21 8.89
N LEU A 74 -11.28 15.48 7.80
CA LEU A 74 -12.30 14.63 7.15
C LEU A 74 -12.57 13.35 7.94
N VAL A 75 -11.55 12.85 8.64
CA VAL A 75 -11.65 11.80 9.65
C VAL A 75 -11.06 12.32 10.97
N SER A 76 -11.60 11.87 12.10
CA SER A 76 -11.13 12.30 13.41
C SER A 76 -9.92 11.47 13.87
N LYS A 77 -9.08 12.04 14.74
CA LYS A 77 -7.99 11.28 15.38
C LYS A 77 -8.51 10.12 16.24
N GLU A 78 -9.69 10.29 16.83
CA GLU A 78 -10.40 9.25 17.59
C GLU A 78 -10.78 8.08 16.68
N PHE A 79 -11.35 8.34 15.50
CA PHE A 79 -11.61 7.28 14.53
C PHE A 79 -10.33 6.55 14.11
N MET A 80 -9.24 7.28 13.80
CA MET A 80 -7.97 6.64 13.43
C MET A 80 -7.40 5.76 14.55
N HIS A 81 -7.61 6.14 15.81
CA HIS A 81 -7.21 5.33 16.96
C HIS A 81 -8.11 4.10 17.12
N ASP A 82 -9.44 4.28 17.05
CA ASP A 82 -10.42 3.21 17.18
C ASP A 82 -10.33 2.20 16.02
N GLU A 83 -10.02 2.66 14.81
CA GLU A 83 -9.77 1.81 13.64
C GLU A 83 -8.61 0.85 13.89
N LEU A 84 -7.50 1.35 14.41
CA LEU A 84 -6.34 0.52 14.71
C LEU A 84 -6.62 -0.43 15.88
N TRP A 85 -7.21 0.06 16.97
CA TRP A 85 -7.33 -0.69 18.22
C TRP A 85 -8.67 -1.39 18.42
N GLU A 86 -9.74 -0.62 18.67
CA GLU A 86 -11.05 -1.16 19.06
C GLU A 86 -11.67 -2.03 17.96
N LEU A 87 -11.67 -1.53 16.73
CA LEU A 87 -12.25 -2.22 15.58
C LEU A 87 -11.46 -3.48 15.22
N SER A 88 -10.12 -3.43 15.26
CA SER A 88 -9.27 -4.60 15.02
C SER A 88 -9.43 -5.66 16.12
N ALA A 89 -9.47 -5.26 17.40
CA ALA A 89 -9.73 -6.20 18.50
C ALA A 89 -11.06 -6.93 18.33
N TRP A 90 -12.12 -6.18 17.97
CA TRP A 90 -13.42 -6.75 17.62
C TRP A 90 -13.32 -7.73 16.45
N ALA A 91 -12.64 -7.36 15.36
CA ALA A 91 -12.54 -8.20 14.18
C ALA A 91 -11.82 -9.54 14.47
N PHE A 92 -10.72 -9.51 15.24
CA PHE A 92 -10.00 -10.72 15.65
C PHE A 92 -10.86 -11.66 16.50
N ASP A 93 -11.54 -11.13 17.52
CA ASP A 93 -12.39 -11.94 18.41
C ASP A 93 -13.63 -12.48 17.71
N ASP A 94 -14.30 -11.67 16.88
CA ASP A 94 -15.48 -12.08 16.12
C ASP A 94 -15.13 -13.17 15.09
N PHE A 95 -13.98 -13.05 14.42
CA PHE A 95 -13.49 -14.08 13.50
C PHE A 95 -13.28 -15.43 14.20
N LEU A 96 -12.61 -15.44 15.37
CA LEU A 96 -12.39 -16.67 16.14
C LEU A 96 -13.71 -17.31 16.60
N ARG A 97 -14.69 -16.49 16.99
CA ARG A 97 -16.01 -16.96 17.40
C ARG A 97 -16.80 -17.55 16.25
N ALA A 98 -16.78 -16.87 15.10
CA ALA A 98 -17.44 -17.33 13.89
C ALA A 98 -16.88 -18.67 13.40
N ASN A 99 -15.56 -18.86 13.52
CA ASN A 99 -14.91 -20.13 13.24
C ASN A 99 -15.29 -21.23 14.25
N GLY A 100 -15.33 -20.90 15.54
CA GLY A 100 -15.88 -21.79 16.58
C GLY A 100 -15.06 -23.04 16.88
N ASP A 101 -13.73 -23.02 16.70
CA ASP A 101 -12.86 -24.13 17.12
C ASP A 101 -13.01 -24.37 18.64
N PRO A 102 -13.41 -25.57 19.09
CA PRO A 102 -13.57 -25.86 20.51
C PRO A 102 -12.31 -25.67 21.36
N LYS A 103 -11.12 -25.63 20.75
CA LYS A 103 -9.84 -25.45 21.45
C LYS A 103 -9.40 -23.98 21.56
N LEU A 104 -9.86 -23.12 20.66
CA LEU A 104 -9.54 -21.70 20.64
C LEU A 104 -10.57 -20.94 19.79
N ASN A 105 -11.51 -20.27 20.45
CA ASN A 105 -12.55 -19.49 19.76
C ASN A 105 -12.75 -18.08 20.30
N ARG A 106 -11.95 -17.64 21.29
CA ARG A 106 -11.97 -16.28 21.82
C ARG A 106 -10.58 -15.68 21.78
N LEU A 107 -10.48 -14.38 21.48
CA LEU A 107 -9.21 -13.66 21.47
C LEU A 107 -8.58 -13.59 22.87
N ALA A 108 -9.42 -13.51 23.92
CA ALA A 108 -8.96 -13.46 25.32
C ALA A 108 -8.19 -14.72 25.76
N ASP A 109 -8.36 -15.84 25.04
CA ASP A 109 -7.71 -17.13 25.31
C ASP A 109 -6.42 -17.32 24.50
N VAL A 110 -6.05 -16.36 23.64
CA VAL A 110 -4.83 -16.39 22.84
C VAL A 110 -3.60 -16.07 23.69
N ASP A 111 -2.48 -16.73 23.42
CA ASP A 111 -1.18 -16.39 24.01
C ASP A 111 -0.61 -15.13 23.32
N GLY A 112 -0.89 -13.95 23.89
CA GLY A 112 -0.58 -12.63 23.31
C GLY A 112 0.87 -12.46 22.83
N PRO A 113 1.90 -12.71 23.67
CA PRO A 113 3.30 -12.63 23.26
C PRO A 113 3.68 -13.50 22.06
N GLN A 114 2.92 -14.56 21.78
CA GLN A 114 3.17 -15.48 20.67
C GLN A 114 2.44 -15.07 19.38
N ILE A 115 1.66 -13.98 19.37
CA ILE A 115 0.98 -13.50 18.16
C ILE A 115 1.99 -13.01 17.12
N PHE A 116 2.95 -12.18 17.55
CA PHE A 116 4.01 -11.69 16.67
C PHE A 116 5.34 -11.49 17.43
N PRO A 117 5.99 -12.60 17.84
CA PRO A 117 7.29 -12.51 18.51
C PRO A 117 8.37 -12.04 17.53
N HIS A 118 9.34 -11.28 18.05
CA HIS A 118 10.54 -10.90 17.31
C HIS A 118 11.37 -12.15 16.94
N ASP A 119 11.90 -12.19 15.72
CA ASP A 119 12.78 -13.27 15.27
C ASP A 119 14.21 -13.07 15.82
N PRO A 120 14.70 -13.93 16.72
CA PRO A 120 15.98 -13.71 17.38
C PRO A 120 17.15 -13.67 16.38
N GLY A 121 17.85 -12.54 16.35
CA GLY A 121 19.02 -12.34 15.50
C GLY A 121 18.78 -11.43 14.30
N THR A 122 17.53 -11.00 14.06
CA THR A 122 17.21 -9.98 13.07
C THR A 122 17.31 -8.57 13.66
N LEU A 123 17.36 -7.58 12.80
CA LEU A 123 17.26 -6.17 13.14
C LEU A 123 15.86 -5.84 13.68
N PRO A 124 15.71 -4.78 14.49
CA PRO A 124 14.42 -4.34 14.98
C PRO A 124 13.48 -3.89 13.85
N ASN A 125 12.17 -4.05 14.08
CA ASN A 125 11.14 -3.42 13.25
C ASN A 125 11.28 -1.88 13.34
N ARG A 126 11.08 -1.17 12.22
CA ARG A 126 11.17 0.29 12.12
C ARG A 126 9.82 0.99 11.93
N GLU A 127 8.71 0.25 11.89
CA GLU A 127 7.41 0.86 12.15
C GLU A 127 7.51 1.56 13.51
N ASP A 128 7.27 2.88 13.54
CA ASP A 128 7.38 3.70 14.75
C ASP A 128 6.74 2.95 15.93
N ASP A 129 7.31 3.08 17.14
CA ASP A 129 6.85 2.47 18.39
C ASP A 129 5.32 2.66 18.57
N LEU A 130 4.51 1.82 17.93
CA LEU A 130 3.22 1.40 18.42
C LEU A 130 3.58 0.64 19.69
N ALA A 131 3.75 1.40 20.77
CA ALA A 131 4.31 0.98 22.05
C ALA A 131 3.49 -0.15 22.73
N ALA A 132 2.41 -0.56 22.10
CA ALA A 132 1.64 -1.77 22.37
C ALA A 132 1.84 -2.74 21.20
N GLY A 133 2.47 -3.89 21.47
CA GLY A 133 2.58 -4.95 20.48
C GLY A 133 1.23 -5.62 20.22
N MET A 134 1.23 -6.63 19.36
CA MET A 134 0.03 -7.44 19.06
C MET A 134 -0.57 -8.11 20.32
N ASP A 135 0.19 -8.23 21.41
CA ASP A 135 -0.27 -8.73 22.70
C ASP A 135 -1.32 -7.83 23.36
N GLU A 136 -1.36 -6.54 23.03
CA GLU A 136 -2.35 -5.62 23.58
C GLU A 136 -3.77 -5.96 23.13
N TYR A 137 -3.96 -6.51 21.92
CA TYR A 137 -5.29 -6.96 21.49
C TYR A 137 -5.86 -8.06 22.40
N VAL A 138 -5.01 -8.93 22.95
CA VAL A 138 -5.42 -9.94 23.95
C VAL A 138 -5.79 -9.25 25.26
N ARG A 139 -5.03 -8.24 25.68
CA ARG A 139 -5.34 -7.44 26.87
C ARG A 139 -6.67 -6.69 26.72
N MET A 140 -6.94 -6.12 25.55
CA MET A 140 -8.23 -5.53 25.20
C MET A 140 -9.35 -6.56 25.31
N ALA A 141 -9.16 -7.75 24.73
CA ALA A 141 -10.12 -8.85 24.82
C ALA A 141 -10.45 -9.26 26.26
N GLN A 142 -9.43 -9.29 27.13
CA GLN A 142 -9.58 -9.59 28.55
C GLN A 142 -10.33 -8.50 29.33
N ARG A 143 -10.22 -7.23 28.92
CA ARG A 143 -10.99 -6.11 29.50
C ARG A 143 -12.42 -6.05 28.98
N GLY A 144 -12.67 -6.65 27.82
CA GLY A 144 -13.95 -6.64 27.11
C GLY A 144 -13.86 -5.80 25.85
N ILE A 145 -14.48 -6.29 24.77
CA ILE A 145 -14.43 -5.67 23.45
C ILE A 145 -15.74 -4.98 23.15
N THR A 146 -15.63 -3.75 22.63
CA THR A 146 -16.75 -2.99 22.08
C THR A 146 -17.20 -3.62 20.75
N PRO A 147 -18.47 -4.03 20.59
CA PRO A 147 -18.99 -4.47 19.30
C PRO A 147 -18.86 -3.36 18.23
N TRP A 148 -18.60 -3.74 16.98
CA TRP A 148 -18.37 -2.76 15.89
C TRP A 148 -19.49 -1.72 15.76
N ASP A 149 -20.74 -2.11 15.97
CA ASP A 149 -21.94 -1.27 15.86
C ASP A 149 -22.12 -0.30 17.05
N GLN A 150 -21.24 -0.38 18.05
CA GLN A 150 -21.22 0.47 19.24
C GLN A 150 -19.97 1.37 19.30
N ILE A 151 -19.07 1.27 18.33
CA ILE A 151 -17.91 2.17 18.21
C ILE A 151 -18.41 3.53 17.71
N ALA A 152 -18.39 4.54 18.57
CA ALA A 152 -19.05 5.83 18.33
C ALA A 152 -18.45 6.61 17.14
N SER A 153 -17.14 6.48 16.91
CA SER A 153 -16.41 7.18 15.85
C SER A 153 -16.61 6.56 14.45
N LEU A 154 -17.05 5.29 14.39
CA LEU A 154 -17.12 4.51 13.16
C LEU A 154 -18.02 5.12 12.07
N PRO A 155 -19.25 5.61 12.37
CA PRO A 155 -20.13 6.12 11.32
C PRO A 155 -19.54 7.32 10.56
N ASP A 156 -18.95 8.28 11.27
CA ASP A 156 -18.36 9.48 10.65
C ASP A 156 -17.01 9.17 10.02
N GLY A 157 -16.21 8.27 10.61
CA GLY A 157 -14.97 7.79 10.01
C GLY A 157 -15.19 7.20 8.63
N LEU A 158 -16.10 6.23 8.50
CA LEU A 158 -16.41 5.59 7.21
C LEU A 158 -16.88 6.61 6.16
N ARG A 159 -17.74 7.58 6.54
CA ARG A 159 -18.17 8.65 5.63
C ARG A 159 -17.01 9.58 5.23
N GLY A 160 -16.11 9.87 6.16
CA GLY A 160 -14.93 10.69 5.96
C GLY A 160 -13.93 10.07 4.98
N LEU A 161 -13.73 8.75 5.04
CA LEU A 161 -12.90 8.02 4.08
C LEU A 161 -13.48 8.08 2.66
N GLU A 162 -14.78 7.82 2.52
CA GLU A 162 -15.45 7.93 1.22
C GLU A 162 -15.40 9.36 0.66
N GLN A 163 -15.61 10.37 1.52
CA GLN A 163 -15.49 11.78 1.13
C GLN A 163 -14.07 12.13 0.69
N THR A 164 -13.06 11.59 1.37
CA THR A 164 -11.65 11.80 1.02
C THR A 164 -11.35 11.26 -0.38
N ARG A 165 -11.78 10.02 -0.71
CA ARG A 165 -11.62 9.45 -2.07
C ARG A 165 -12.34 10.31 -3.12
N LYS A 166 -13.57 10.73 -2.84
CA LYS A 166 -14.37 11.55 -3.77
C LYS A 166 -13.66 12.83 -4.17
N ILE A 167 -13.05 13.52 -3.21
CA ILE A 167 -12.34 14.79 -3.45
C ILE A 167 -11.00 14.54 -4.15
N ASP A 168 -10.18 13.64 -3.61
CA ASP A 168 -8.78 13.52 -4.01
C ASP A 168 -8.51 12.55 -5.16
N LEU A 169 -9.52 11.79 -5.58
CA LEU A 169 -9.40 10.88 -6.70
C LEU A 169 -10.49 11.15 -7.74
N GLU A 170 -11.75 10.99 -7.36
CA GLU A 170 -12.85 10.96 -8.35
C GLU A 170 -13.05 12.34 -9.00
N GLN A 171 -13.23 13.39 -8.19
CA GLN A 171 -13.36 14.76 -8.70
C GLN A 171 -12.09 15.23 -9.42
N TRP A 172 -10.92 14.93 -8.85
CA TRP A 172 -9.63 15.28 -9.48
C TRP A 172 -9.43 14.59 -10.83
N MET A 173 -9.79 13.31 -10.96
CA MET A 173 -9.76 12.59 -12.24
C MET A 173 -10.79 13.16 -13.23
N ASP A 174 -11.98 13.55 -12.77
CA ASP A 174 -13.01 14.18 -13.61
C ASP A 174 -12.54 15.54 -14.14
N ASP A 175 -11.95 16.37 -13.28
CA ASP A 175 -11.44 17.71 -13.64
C ASP A 175 -10.31 17.63 -14.68
N LEU A 176 -9.48 16.59 -14.60
CA LEU A 176 -8.39 16.34 -15.55
C LEU A 176 -8.79 15.47 -16.76
N GLY A 177 -10.02 14.94 -16.78
CA GLY A 177 -10.47 14.03 -17.84
C GLY A 177 -9.70 12.71 -17.89
N LEU A 178 -9.28 12.17 -16.74
CA LEU A 178 -8.51 10.92 -16.66
C LEU A 178 -9.41 9.68 -16.67
N ASP A 179 -9.07 8.70 -17.49
CA ASP A 179 -9.68 7.37 -17.48
C ASP A 179 -9.11 6.48 -16.37
N ALA A 180 -7.80 6.58 -16.11
CA ALA A 180 -7.10 5.83 -15.07
C ALA A 180 -5.83 6.57 -14.62
N VAL A 181 -5.36 6.25 -13.42
CA VAL A 181 -4.03 6.62 -12.93
C VAL A 181 -3.14 5.38 -13.03
N LEU A 182 -1.89 5.54 -13.45
CA LEU A 182 -0.96 4.42 -13.57
C LEU A 182 0.45 4.76 -13.09
N PHE A 183 1.11 3.80 -12.47
CA PHE A 183 2.45 3.96 -11.90
C PHE A 183 3.17 2.62 -11.72
N PRO A 184 4.53 2.58 -11.72
CA PRO A 184 5.27 1.40 -11.29
C PRO A 184 4.78 0.95 -9.91
N THR A 185 4.52 -0.35 -9.74
CA THR A 185 3.93 -0.86 -8.49
C THR A 185 4.84 -0.64 -7.28
N VAL A 186 6.15 -0.75 -7.47
CA VAL A 186 7.19 -0.50 -6.46
C VAL A 186 8.31 0.33 -7.09
N ALA A 187 9.08 1.03 -6.26
CA ALA A 187 10.20 1.88 -6.68
C ALA A 187 11.52 1.09 -6.85
N ASP A 188 11.73 0.07 -6.02
CA ASP A 188 12.85 -0.89 -6.05
C ASP A 188 12.43 -2.17 -5.28
N VAL A 189 13.35 -3.11 -5.09
CA VAL A 189 13.19 -4.33 -4.28
C VAL A 189 14.28 -4.41 -3.22
N GLY A 190 13.89 -4.67 -1.98
CA GLY A 190 14.82 -4.85 -0.87
C GLY A 190 15.73 -6.09 -1.07
N PRO A 191 17.02 -6.02 -0.73
CA PRO A 191 17.88 -7.21 -0.71
C PRO A 191 17.37 -8.26 0.28
N ALA A 192 17.63 -9.53 -0.03
CA ALA A 192 17.09 -10.65 0.75
C ALA A 192 17.67 -10.79 2.18
N ASP A 193 18.77 -10.10 2.49
CA ASP A 193 19.43 -10.09 3.80
C ASP A 193 19.08 -8.84 4.63
N ALA A 194 18.04 -8.09 4.24
CA ALA A 194 17.60 -6.85 4.91
C ALA A 194 17.14 -7.05 6.36
N ASP A 195 16.85 -8.28 6.77
CA ASP A 195 16.55 -8.65 8.14
C ASP A 195 17.78 -8.63 9.05
N VAL A 196 19.00 -8.83 8.53
CA VAL A 196 20.23 -8.91 9.35
C VAL A 196 21.31 -7.90 8.95
N ASN A 197 21.23 -7.34 7.74
CA ASN A 197 22.21 -6.41 7.19
C ASN A 197 21.67 -4.98 7.24
N PRO A 198 22.25 -4.07 8.06
CA PRO A 198 21.77 -2.70 8.20
C PRO A 198 21.69 -1.91 6.89
N ALA A 199 22.65 -2.10 5.97
CA ALA A 199 22.64 -1.39 4.69
C ALA A 199 21.52 -1.88 3.77
N SER A 200 21.24 -3.18 3.76
CA SER A 200 20.10 -3.75 3.04
C SER A 200 18.77 -3.32 3.67
N ALA A 201 18.72 -3.25 5.01
CA ALA A 201 17.56 -2.76 5.76
C ALA A 201 17.23 -1.31 5.41
N ASP A 202 18.22 -0.44 5.27
CA ASP A 202 18.00 0.97 4.88
C ASP A 202 17.34 1.09 3.49
N ILE A 203 17.69 0.20 2.55
CA ILE A 203 17.03 0.14 1.25
C ILE A 203 15.60 -0.40 1.40
N ALA A 204 15.45 -1.54 2.08
CA ALA A 204 14.16 -2.22 2.22
C ALA A 204 13.13 -1.36 2.98
N TRP A 205 13.55 -0.53 3.93
CA TRP A 205 12.70 0.37 4.72
C TRP A 205 12.51 1.76 4.12
N SER A 206 12.93 1.99 2.87
CA SER A 206 12.74 3.28 2.19
C SER A 206 11.36 3.41 1.52
N ASN A 207 10.88 4.65 1.34
CA ASN A 207 9.56 4.91 0.75
C ASN A 207 9.48 4.37 -0.68
N GLY A 208 8.35 3.74 -1.02
CA GLY A 208 8.14 3.06 -2.30
C GLY A 208 8.83 1.69 -2.45
N VAL A 209 9.62 1.27 -1.46
CA VAL A 209 10.24 -0.08 -1.39
C VAL A 209 9.65 -0.90 -0.24
N TRP A 210 9.56 -0.30 0.96
CA TRP A 210 9.03 -0.95 2.16
C TRP A 210 7.59 -1.46 2.00
N VAL A 211 6.82 -0.66 1.26
CA VAL A 211 5.43 -0.85 0.87
C VAL A 211 5.35 -0.38 -0.58
N ALA A 212 4.44 -0.98 -1.34
CA ALA A 212 4.16 -0.57 -2.72
C ALA A 212 3.80 0.92 -2.82
N ASN A 213 4.08 1.51 -3.99
CA ASN A 213 3.76 2.91 -4.27
C ASN A 213 2.27 3.19 -3.99
N GLY A 214 2.01 4.14 -3.09
CA GLY A 214 0.67 4.49 -2.60
C GLY A 214 0.47 4.28 -1.10
N ASN A 215 1.38 3.57 -0.43
CA ASN A 215 1.36 3.31 1.02
C ASN A 215 -0.06 2.91 1.50
N LEU A 216 -0.58 3.53 2.56
CA LEU A 216 -1.88 3.19 3.13
C LEU A 216 -3.06 3.73 2.31
N ALA A 217 -2.89 4.89 1.64
CA ALA A 217 -3.98 5.68 1.09
C ALA A 217 -4.86 4.89 0.10
N ILE A 218 -4.25 4.06 -0.75
CA ILE A 218 -4.97 3.28 -1.77
C ILE A 218 -6.01 2.35 -1.12
N ARG A 219 -5.64 1.64 -0.05
CA ARG A 219 -6.53 0.67 0.61
C ARG A 219 -7.46 1.33 1.60
N HIS A 220 -6.95 2.27 2.39
CA HIS A 220 -7.73 3.00 3.37
C HIS A 220 -8.92 3.75 2.73
N LEU A 221 -8.75 4.19 1.48
CA LEU A 221 -9.78 4.91 0.73
C LEU A 221 -10.58 4.02 -0.24
N GLY A 222 -10.37 2.70 -0.25
CA GLY A 222 -11.17 1.80 -1.10
C GLY A 222 -10.96 1.98 -2.61
N VAL A 223 -9.75 2.35 -3.05
CA VAL A 223 -9.44 2.56 -4.46
C VAL A 223 -9.27 1.21 -5.17
N PRO A 224 -10.00 0.91 -6.27
CA PRO A 224 -9.77 -0.31 -7.05
C PRO A 224 -8.48 -0.20 -7.86
N THR A 225 -7.76 -1.33 -7.96
CA THR A 225 -6.48 -1.40 -8.68
C THR A 225 -6.32 -2.72 -9.42
N VAL A 226 -5.73 -2.68 -10.63
CA VAL A 226 -5.29 -3.86 -11.37
C VAL A 226 -3.79 -3.74 -11.68
N THR A 227 -3.01 -4.79 -11.37
CA THR A 227 -1.57 -4.81 -11.62
C THR A 227 -1.20 -5.89 -12.64
N VAL A 228 -0.39 -5.52 -13.62
CA VAL A 228 0.13 -6.42 -14.66
C VAL A 228 1.65 -6.30 -14.77
N PRO A 229 2.36 -7.30 -15.33
CA PRO A 229 3.81 -7.23 -15.46
C PRO A 229 4.25 -6.08 -16.37
N MET A 230 5.08 -5.16 -15.85
CA MET A 230 5.71 -4.10 -16.64
C MET A 230 6.96 -4.62 -17.37
N GLY A 231 7.69 -5.54 -16.72
CA GLY A 231 8.84 -6.22 -17.29
C GLY A 231 9.77 -6.78 -16.22
N VAL A 232 11.02 -7.06 -16.62
CA VAL A 232 12.09 -7.56 -15.77
C VAL A 232 13.23 -6.55 -15.79
N MET A 233 13.68 -6.12 -14.61
CA MET A 233 14.78 -5.18 -14.46
C MET A 233 16.07 -5.78 -15.03
N ALA A 234 16.68 -5.11 -15.99
CA ALA A 234 17.78 -5.66 -16.80
C ALA A 234 19.07 -5.91 -16.00
N ASP A 235 19.24 -5.22 -14.88
CA ASP A 235 20.44 -5.23 -14.04
C ASP A 235 20.41 -6.32 -12.96
N ILE A 236 19.23 -6.65 -12.42
CA ILE A 236 19.09 -7.62 -11.31
C ILE A 236 18.14 -8.79 -11.61
N GLY A 237 17.48 -8.81 -12.77
CA GLY A 237 16.62 -9.90 -13.19
C GLY A 237 15.31 -10.04 -12.41
N MET A 238 14.95 -9.05 -11.59
CA MET A 238 13.73 -9.05 -10.78
C MET A 238 12.56 -8.41 -11.55
N PRO A 239 11.35 -9.00 -11.53
CA PRO A 239 10.17 -8.43 -12.18
C PRO A 239 9.62 -7.22 -11.43
N VAL A 240 8.98 -6.31 -12.15
CA VAL A 240 8.23 -5.17 -11.59
C VAL A 240 6.88 -5.01 -12.30
N GLY A 241 5.85 -4.66 -11.54
CA GLY A 241 4.50 -4.45 -12.04
C GLY A 241 4.23 -3.00 -12.49
N LEU A 242 3.20 -2.84 -13.32
CA LEU A 242 2.52 -1.58 -13.60
C LEU A 242 1.13 -1.68 -12.99
N THR A 243 0.80 -0.76 -12.09
CA THR A 243 -0.51 -0.69 -11.43
C THR A 243 -1.36 0.35 -12.13
N PHE A 244 -2.61 -0.02 -12.44
CA PHE A 244 -3.68 0.88 -12.86
C PHE A 244 -4.64 1.05 -11.68
N ALA A 245 -5.00 2.29 -11.37
CA ALA A 245 -5.92 2.68 -10.32
C ALA A 245 -7.00 3.61 -10.91
N GLY A 246 -8.19 3.61 -10.33
CA GLY A 246 -9.29 4.43 -10.85
C GLY A 246 -10.38 4.70 -9.82
N ARG A 247 -11.49 5.26 -10.31
CA ARG A 247 -12.67 5.59 -9.50
C ARG A 247 -13.25 4.33 -8.84
N ALA A 248 -13.87 4.48 -7.68
CA ALA A 248 -14.54 3.34 -7.04
C ALA A 248 -15.62 2.76 -7.97
N TYR A 249 -15.71 1.43 -7.98
CA TYR A 249 -16.63 0.64 -8.80
C TYR A 249 -16.37 0.66 -10.31
N ASP A 250 -15.25 1.25 -10.76
CA ASP A 250 -14.83 1.24 -12.17
C ASP A 250 -13.92 0.05 -12.51
N ASP A 251 -14.03 -1.03 -11.72
CA ASP A 251 -13.20 -2.22 -11.77
C ASP A 251 -13.19 -2.87 -13.17
N SER A 252 -14.33 -2.88 -13.86
CA SER A 252 -14.43 -3.47 -15.20
C SER A 252 -13.64 -2.69 -16.26
N ALA A 253 -13.60 -1.35 -16.16
CA ALA A 253 -12.79 -0.53 -17.04
C ALA A 253 -11.30 -0.75 -16.76
N LEU A 254 -10.90 -0.80 -15.49
CA LEU A 254 -9.52 -1.08 -15.09
C LEU A 254 -9.04 -2.45 -15.56
N LEU A 255 -9.87 -3.49 -15.44
CA LEU A 255 -9.57 -4.82 -15.97
C LEU A 255 -9.39 -4.80 -17.50
N SER A 256 -10.23 -4.04 -18.20
CA SER A 256 -10.14 -3.89 -19.66
C SER A 256 -8.87 -3.16 -20.09
N ILE A 257 -8.50 -2.08 -19.40
CA ILE A 257 -7.26 -1.32 -19.65
C ILE A 257 -6.03 -2.21 -19.41
N ALA A 258 -5.99 -2.92 -18.28
CA ALA A 258 -4.88 -3.80 -17.94
C ALA A 258 -4.72 -4.95 -18.95
N SER A 259 -5.83 -5.56 -19.38
CA SER A 259 -5.83 -6.58 -20.42
C SER A 259 -5.34 -6.02 -21.76
N ALA A 260 -5.77 -4.81 -22.14
CA ALA A 260 -5.32 -4.15 -23.35
C ALA A 260 -3.81 -3.84 -23.31
N PHE A 261 -3.27 -3.43 -22.16
CA PHE A 261 -1.83 -3.24 -21.98
C PHE A 261 -1.05 -4.55 -22.10
N GLU A 262 -1.52 -5.63 -21.47
CA GLU A 262 -0.87 -6.94 -21.57
C GLU A 262 -0.86 -7.47 -23.02
N ALA A 263 -1.91 -7.20 -23.79
CA ALA A 263 -2.00 -7.55 -25.21
C ALA A 263 -0.96 -6.84 -26.10
N LEU A 264 -0.26 -5.81 -25.60
CA LEU A 264 0.81 -5.13 -26.32
C LEU A 264 2.11 -5.94 -26.37
N GLY A 265 2.27 -6.94 -25.51
CA GLY A 265 3.37 -7.88 -25.58
C GLY A 265 3.54 -8.73 -24.32
N SER A 266 4.22 -9.87 -24.48
CA SER A 266 4.51 -10.79 -23.36
C SER A 266 5.67 -10.27 -22.51
N LYS A 267 5.37 -9.63 -21.38
CA LYS A 267 6.37 -9.09 -20.44
C LYS A 267 6.80 -10.07 -19.34
N ARG A 268 6.03 -11.14 -19.13
CA ARG A 268 6.33 -12.19 -18.15
C ARG A 268 7.40 -13.15 -18.66
N GLN A 269 8.27 -13.61 -17.76
CA GLN A 269 9.25 -14.68 -18.00
C GLN A 269 9.06 -15.81 -16.98
N ILE A 270 9.43 -17.04 -17.36
CA ILE A 270 9.51 -18.18 -16.42
C ILE A 270 10.66 -17.89 -15.45
N PRO A 271 10.46 -17.98 -14.12
CA PRO A 271 11.54 -17.79 -13.17
C PRO A 271 12.68 -18.79 -13.40
N PRO A 272 13.95 -18.34 -13.54
CA PRO A 272 15.06 -19.21 -13.91
C PRO A 272 15.42 -20.25 -12.84
N ARG A 273 15.00 -20.04 -11.58
CA ARG A 273 15.22 -20.98 -10.47
C ARG A 273 14.26 -22.17 -10.47
N THR A 274 13.19 -22.12 -11.25
CA THR A 274 12.16 -23.18 -11.32
C THR A 274 11.79 -23.47 -12.79
N PRO A 275 12.74 -24.01 -13.58
CA PRO A 275 12.45 -24.43 -14.94
C PRO A 275 11.49 -25.64 -14.96
N PRO A 276 10.90 -25.99 -16.11
CA PRO A 276 10.18 -27.25 -16.26
C PRO A 276 11.05 -28.43 -15.81
N LEU A 277 10.45 -29.40 -15.11
CA LEU A 277 11.15 -30.62 -14.75
C LEU A 277 11.56 -31.38 -16.02
N ASN A 278 12.81 -31.86 -16.06
CA ASN A 278 13.26 -32.69 -17.16
C ASN A 278 12.44 -34.00 -17.17
N THR A 279 11.72 -34.26 -18.26
CA THR A 279 10.92 -35.48 -18.47
C THR A 279 11.72 -36.66 -19.03
N ALA A 280 13.04 -36.62 -18.96
CA ALA A 280 13.89 -37.73 -19.38
C ALA A 280 13.95 -38.81 -18.29
N LEU A 281 13.21 -39.90 -18.53
CA LEU A 281 13.39 -41.22 -17.90
C LEU A 281 14.55 -41.97 -18.56
#